data_AF-A0A2K2CVM8-F1
#
_entry.id   AF-A0A2K2CVM8-F1
#
_cell.length_a   1.000
_cell.length_b   1.000
_cell.length_c   1.000
_cell.angle_alpha   90.00
_cell.angle_beta   90.00
_cell.angle_gamma   90.00
#
_symmetry.space_group_name_H-M   'P 1'
#
loop_
_entity.id
_entity.type
_entity.pdbx_description
1 polymer ?
#
loop_
_entity_poly.entity_id
_entity_poly.type
_entity_poly.pdbx_seq_one_letter_code
_entity_poly.pdbx_strand_id
1 'polypeptide(L)'
;GASPFDLPDCVFNSLTLEEIVLSLRIQEQIVPESVCLPRLKKLRLVNVRLLLSSVAESLNSGLPELEELDLDRCCLHRFRISSQTVKTLSVTACTYVEMHVSAPNVVSLRLTVAGRVKLDAMPFLSRAWVNISGDGVNRLAPDEHGFLGALSSAQHLELFRFDSLLQVMKQNPATEGPIFGKLKSLYLGEWLVADFYQPVAYFLNQAPNLASLILDTLKACEENAGLLVPRQASLRKEPNYKLKLASASTGLEMLRLRISKGHDAAEFSKMRGLLKEKTKPKEMEVIWF
;
A
#
# COMPACT_ATOMS: atom_id res chain seq x y z
N GLY A 1 -24.20 19.27 19.47
CA GLY A 1 -24.21 19.07 18.02
C GLY A 1 -23.44 20.22 17.41
N ALA A 2 -22.34 19.94 16.73
CA ALA A 2 -21.68 20.94 15.91
C ALA A 2 -22.41 20.97 14.57
N SER A 3 -22.74 22.15 14.06
CA SER A 3 -23.19 22.33 12.69
C SER A 3 -22.09 21.82 11.74
N PRO A 4 -22.44 21.12 10.65
CA PRO A 4 -21.45 20.74 9.64
C PRO A 4 -20.71 21.99 9.13
N PHE A 5 -19.41 21.86 8.87
CA PHE A 5 -18.66 22.86 8.12
C PHE A 5 -19.19 22.92 6.69
N ASP A 6 -20.06 23.92 6.46
CA ASP A 6 -20.65 24.17 5.14
C ASP A 6 -19.71 25.06 4.32
N LEU A 7 -18.97 24.42 3.42
CA LEU A 7 -18.30 25.12 2.33
C LEU A 7 -19.36 25.61 1.33
N PRO A 8 -19.23 26.82 0.78
CA PRO A 8 -20.14 27.28 -0.27
C PRO A 8 -20.12 26.32 -1.47
N ASP A 9 -21.30 25.97 -2.01
CA ASP A 9 -21.41 25.07 -3.17
C ASP A 9 -20.63 25.56 -4.39
N CYS A 10 -20.38 26.86 -4.50
CA CYS A 10 -19.58 27.44 -5.58
C CYS A 10 -18.12 26.94 -5.57
N VAL A 11 -17.59 26.52 -4.42
CA VAL A 11 -16.25 25.90 -4.32
C VAL A 11 -16.22 24.56 -5.04
N PHE A 12 -17.33 23.82 -5.04
CA PHE A 12 -17.47 22.52 -5.71
C PHE A 12 -18.02 22.60 -7.13
N ASN A 13 -18.34 23.81 -7.61
CA ASN A 13 -18.91 24.05 -8.94
C ASN A 13 -18.15 25.11 -9.76
N SER A 14 -16.91 25.39 -9.38
CA SER A 14 -16.05 26.35 -10.09
C SER A 14 -15.55 25.78 -11.43
N LEU A 15 -15.72 26.57 -12.49
CA LEU A 15 -15.26 26.20 -13.84
C LEU A 15 -13.76 26.45 -14.07
N THR A 16 -13.09 27.13 -13.16
CA THR A 16 -11.69 27.58 -13.32
C THR A 16 -10.73 26.98 -12.31
N LEU A 17 -11.22 26.35 -11.24
CA LEU A 17 -10.36 25.77 -10.21
C LEU A 17 -9.60 24.56 -10.78
N GLU A 18 -8.28 24.60 -10.67
CA GLU A 18 -7.39 23.49 -11.05
C GLU A 18 -6.91 22.67 -9.85
N GLU A 19 -6.95 23.26 -8.65
CA GLU A 19 -6.48 22.63 -7.42
C GLU A 19 -7.42 22.98 -6.25
N ILE A 20 -7.76 21.96 -5.47
CA ILE A 20 -8.48 22.10 -4.20
C ILE A 20 -7.70 21.34 -3.13
N VAL A 21 -7.33 22.07 -2.08
CA VAL A 21 -6.76 21.49 -0.85
C VAL A 21 -7.66 21.88 0.30
N LEU A 22 -8.38 20.91 0.84
CA LEU A 22 -9.23 21.09 2.02
C LEU A 22 -8.62 20.33 3.18
N SER A 23 -8.18 21.05 4.20
CA SER A 23 -7.56 20.46 5.40
C SER A 23 -8.28 20.94 6.65
N LEU A 24 -9.02 20.04 7.27
CA LEU A 24 -9.80 20.33 8.47
C LEU A 24 -9.03 19.93 9.72
N ARG A 25 -9.19 20.71 10.80
CA ARG A 25 -8.55 20.38 12.10
C ARG A 25 -9.25 19.23 12.81
N ILE A 26 -10.55 19.10 12.60
CA ILE A 26 -11.40 18.04 13.12
C ILE A 26 -12.10 17.35 11.97
N GLN A 27 -12.47 16.08 12.14
CA GLN A 27 -13.19 15.37 11.09
C GLN A 27 -14.61 15.91 10.92
N GLU A 28 -14.86 16.59 9.81
CA GLU A 28 -16.19 17.11 9.48
C GLU A 28 -16.75 16.49 8.22
N GLN A 29 -18.08 16.45 8.16
CA GLN A 29 -18.81 15.95 7.00
C GLN A 29 -18.93 17.05 5.97
N ILE A 30 -18.55 16.73 4.73
CA ILE A 30 -18.79 17.61 3.58
C ILE A 30 -19.93 16.99 2.78
N VAL A 31 -20.95 17.80 2.50
CA VAL A 31 -22.12 17.39 1.72
C VAL A 31 -22.33 18.42 0.62
N PRO A 32 -21.57 18.36 -0.49
CA PRO A 32 -21.86 19.21 -1.63
C PRO A 32 -23.15 18.72 -2.28
N GLU A 33 -24.03 19.64 -2.67
CA GLU A 33 -25.27 19.27 -3.40
C GLU A 33 -24.93 18.69 -4.79
N SER A 34 -23.88 19.22 -5.41
CA SER A 34 -23.32 18.73 -6.68
C SER A 34 -21.84 19.10 -6.79
N VAL A 35 -21.07 18.30 -7.54
CA VAL A 35 -19.65 18.57 -7.83
C VAL A 35 -19.47 18.65 -9.34
N CYS A 36 -19.04 19.81 -9.83
CA CYS A 36 -18.70 20.05 -11.23
C CYS A 36 -17.45 20.93 -11.29
N LEU A 37 -16.29 20.30 -11.41
CA LEU A 37 -15.00 20.98 -11.46
C LEU A 37 -14.25 20.51 -12.71
N PRO A 38 -14.64 21.00 -13.90
CA PRO A 38 -14.21 20.44 -15.18
C PRO A 38 -12.72 20.60 -15.45
N ARG A 39 -12.03 21.54 -14.79
CA ARG A 39 -10.60 21.81 -14.93
C ARG A 39 -9.76 21.35 -13.73
N LEU A 40 -10.38 20.70 -12.75
CA LEU A 40 -9.67 20.28 -11.55
C LEU A 40 -8.70 19.16 -11.88
N LYS A 41 -7.42 19.40 -11.62
CA LYS A 41 -6.33 18.45 -11.80
C LYS A 41 -5.86 17.86 -10.48
N LYS A 42 -6.04 18.57 -9.36
CA LYS A 42 -5.58 18.15 -8.04
C LYS A 42 -6.66 18.30 -6.99
N LEU A 43 -6.96 17.21 -6.29
CA LEU A 43 -7.87 17.20 -5.15
C LEU A 43 -7.16 16.58 -3.95
N ARG A 44 -7.02 17.37 -2.89
CA ARG A 44 -6.50 16.91 -1.60
C ARG A 44 -7.50 17.18 -0.49
N LEU A 45 -7.91 16.12 0.20
CA LEU A 45 -8.81 16.17 1.34
C LEU A 45 -8.12 15.61 2.57
N VAL A 46 -8.09 16.38 3.65
CA VAL A 46 -7.49 15.99 4.93
C VAL A 46 -8.51 16.13 6.04
N ASN A 47 -8.70 15.06 6.83
CA ASN A 47 -9.70 14.98 7.91
C ASN A 47 -11.14 15.26 7.44
N VAL A 48 -11.55 14.67 6.31
CA VAL A 48 -12.92 14.82 5.76
C VAL A 48 -13.73 13.54 5.93
N ARG A 49 -15.02 13.64 6.27
CA ARG A 49 -15.98 12.53 6.28
C ARG A 49 -16.80 12.50 4.99
N LEU A 50 -16.63 11.43 4.20
CA LEU A 50 -17.35 11.14 2.96
C LEU A 50 -18.25 9.90 3.16
N LEU A 51 -19.30 10.06 3.96
CA LEU A 51 -20.13 8.95 4.44
C LEU A 51 -21.27 8.55 3.48
N LEU A 52 -21.59 9.39 2.50
CA LEU A 52 -22.67 9.16 1.54
C LEU A 52 -22.10 8.66 0.21
N SER A 53 -22.67 7.57 -0.32
CA SER A 53 -22.29 7.01 -1.62
C SER A 53 -22.47 8.03 -2.75
N SER A 54 -23.48 8.90 -2.65
CA SER A 54 -23.74 9.96 -3.63
C SER A 54 -22.58 10.95 -3.78
N VAL A 55 -21.91 11.32 -2.68
CA VAL A 55 -20.75 12.24 -2.72
C VAL A 55 -19.55 11.55 -3.37
N ALA A 56 -19.33 10.27 -3.04
CA ALA A 56 -18.27 9.48 -3.67
C ALA A 56 -18.50 9.33 -5.19
N GLU A 57 -19.74 9.05 -5.60
CA GLU A 57 -20.14 8.97 -7.01
C GLU A 57 -19.99 10.32 -7.73
N SER A 58 -20.36 11.42 -7.08
CA SER A 58 -20.23 12.78 -7.63
C SER A 58 -18.78 13.19 -7.83
N LEU A 59 -17.88 12.78 -6.93
CA LEU A 59 -16.43 12.99 -7.09
C LEU A 59 -15.85 12.15 -8.25
N ASN A 60 -16.45 10.99 -8.56
CA ASN A 60 -16.00 10.14 -9.67
C ASN A 60 -16.44 10.66 -11.05
N SER A 61 -17.60 11.30 -11.15
CA SER A 61 -18.14 11.80 -12.43
C SER A 61 -17.87 13.29 -12.69
N GLY A 62 -17.69 14.10 -11.64
CA GLY A 62 -17.57 15.56 -11.73
C GLY A 62 -16.16 16.10 -12.00
N LEU A 63 -15.13 15.24 -12.06
CA LEU A 63 -13.72 15.62 -12.12
C LEU A 63 -13.01 15.01 -13.34
N PRO A 64 -13.36 15.43 -14.58
CA PRO A 64 -12.92 14.77 -15.81
C PRO A 64 -11.42 14.94 -16.12
N GLU A 65 -10.74 15.94 -15.56
CA GLU A 65 -9.31 16.20 -15.79
C GLU A 65 -8.43 15.84 -14.56
N LEU A 66 -8.99 15.16 -13.55
CA LEU A 66 -8.29 14.90 -12.29
C LEU A 66 -7.06 14.02 -12.50
N GLU A 67 -5.88 14.52 -12.18
CA GLU A 67 -4.62 13.79 -12.29
C GLU A 67 -4.09 13.32 -10.92
N GLU A 68 -4.38 14.07 -9.85
CA GLU A 68 -3.91 13.81 -8.49
C GLU A 68 -5.09 13.77 -7.50
N LEU A 69 -5.26 12.64 -6.82
CA LEU A 69 -6.22 12.46 -5.73
C LEU A 69 -5.47 12.05 -4.46
N ASP A 70 -5.59 12.87 -3.41
CA ASP A 70 -5.00 12.61 -2.10
C ASP A 70 -6.07 12.68 -1.01
N LEU A 71 -6.31 11.55 -0.34
CA LEU A 71 -7.21 11.41 0.79
C LEU A 71 -6.39 11.03 2.01
N ASP A 72 -6.36 11.92 3.01
CA ASP A 72 -5.54 11.74 4.20
C ASP A 72 -6.39 11.88 5.47
N ARG A 73 -6.36 10.87 6.35
CA ARG A 73 -7.15 10.85 7.60
C ARG A 73 -8.67 11.03 7.39
N CYS A 74 -9.18 10.64 6.23
CA CYS A 74 -10.60 10.70 5.90
C CYS A 74 -11.40 9.51 6.45
N CYS A 75 -12.69 9.72 6.68
CA CYS A 75 -13.63 8.64 6.99
C CYS A 75 -14.47 8.34 5.75
N LEU A 76 -14.21 7.19 5.13
CA LEU A 76 -14.79 6.74 3.87
C LEU A 76 -15.59 5.47 4.18
N HIS A 77 -16.92 5.44 4.09
CA HIS A 77 -17.67 4.25 4.54
C HIS A 77 -17.44 3.01 3.64
N ARG A 78 -18.21 2.91 2.54
CA ARG A 78 -17.92 2.05 1.39
C ARG A 78 -17.59 2.99 0.26
N PHE A 79 -16.37 2.94 -0.24
CA PHE A 79 -15.86 3.95 -1.15
C PHE A 79 -15.38 3.34 -2.46
N ARG A 80 -15.77 3.95 -3.57
CA ARG A 80 -15.34 3.52 -4.89
C ARG A 80 -14.63 4.66 -5.59
N ILE A 81 -13.46 4.38 -6.14
CA ILE A 81 -12.71 5.30 -6.99
C ILE A 81 -12.77 4.72 -8.40
N SER A 82 -13.31 5.49 -9.34
CA SER A 82 -13.37 5.11 -10.76
C SER A 82 -12.91 6.28 -11.61
N SER A 83 -11.67 6.23 -12.10
CA SER A 83 -11.09 7.33 -12.87
C SER A 83 -10.20 6.82 -14.00
N GLN A 84 -10.29 7.47 -15.15
CA GLN A 84 -9.41 7.22 -16.30
C GLN A 84 -8.27 8.26 -16.40
N THR A 85 -8.27 9.30 -15.57
CA THR A 85 -7.31 10.41 -15.68
C THR A 85 -6.30 10.45 -14.54
N VAL A 86 -6.65 9.88 -13.38
CA VAL A 86 -5.78 9.91 -12.20
C VAL A 86 -4.47 9.16 -12.47
N LYS A 87 -3.36 9.88 -12.29
CA LYS A 87 -1.98 9.38 -12.40
C LYS A 87 -1.35 9.17 -11.03
N THR A 88 -1.72 9.99 -10.04
CA THR A 88 -1.24 9.88 -8.66
C THR A 88 -2.42 9.69 -7.72
N LEU A 89 -2.44 8.55 -7.02
CA LEU A 89 -3.47 8.21 -6.05
C LEU A 89 -2.84 8.00 -4.67
N SER A 90 -3.34 8.73 -3.67
CA SER A 90 -2.94 8.62 -2.27
C SER A 90 -4.18 8.46 -1.40
N VAL A 91 -4.21 7.38 -0.60
CA VAL A 91 -5.22 7.13 0.43
C VAL A 91 -4.50 6.67 1.70
N THR A 92 -4.26 7.60 2.62
CA THR A 92 -3.46 7.37 3.83
C THR A 92 -4.25 7.66 5.09
N ALA A 93 -4.00 6.88 6.14
CA ALA A 93 -4.61 7.00 7.47
C ALA A 93 -6.14 7.10 7.47
N CYS A 94 -6.80 6.60 6.41
CA CYS A 94 -8.25 6.67 6.25
C CYS A 94 -8.92 5.49 6.94
N THR A 95 -10.13 5.70 7.44
CA THR A 95 -10.97 4.62 7.99
C THR A 95 -12.05 4.24 6.99
N TYR A 96 -12.17 2.96 6.66
CA TYR A 96 -13.19 2.44 5.75
C TYR A 96 -13.52 0.97 5.97
N VAL A 97 -14.72 0.56 5.57
CA VAL A 97 -15.14 -0.86 5.61
C VAL A 97 -14.67 -1.58 4.36
N GLU A 98 -14.92 -0.98 3.20
CA GLU A 98 -14.61 -1.53 1.89
C GLU A 98 -14.24 -0.42 0.92
N MET A 99 -13.19 -0.65 0.13
CA MET A 99 -12.74 0.25 -0.91
C MET A 99 -12.48 -0.51 -2.22
N HIS A 100 -13.04 -0.02 -3.32
CA HIS A 100 -12.72 -0.50 -4.67
C HIS A 100 -12.09 0.61 -5.50
N VAL A 101 -10.93 0.34 -6.08
CA VAL A 101 -10.22 1.28 -6.94
C VAL A 101 -10.11 0.72 -8.35
N SER A 102 -10.71 1.43 -9.30
CA SER A 102 -10.60 1.22 -10.73
C SER A 102 -9.96 2.45 -11.37
N ALA A 103 -8.63 2.44 -11.46
CA ALA A 103 -7.85 3.56 -11.97
C ALA A 103 -6.63 3.05 -12.76
N PRO A 104 -6.80 2.65 -14.04
CA PRO A 104 -5.78 1.93 -14.79
C PRO A 104 -4.55 2.78 -15.13
N ASN A 105 -4.70 4.11 -15.19
CA ASN A 105 -3.64 5.05 -15.57
C ASN A 105 -2.81 5.56 -14.38
N VAL A 106 -3.01 5.00 -13.18
CA VAL A 106 -2.19 5.32 -12.01
C VAL A 106 -0.74 4.90 -12.24
N VAL A 107 0.17 5.86 -12.09
CA VAL A 107 1.63 5.69 -12.16
C VAL A 107 2.25 5.66 -10.76
N SER A 108 1.63 6.36 -9.80
CA SER A 108 2.09 6.46 -8.42
C SER A 108 0.96 6.18 -7.44
N LEU A 109 1.09 5.13 -6.64
CA LEU A 109 0.13 4.73 -5.62
C LEU A 109 0.72 4.89 -4.21
N ARG A 110 -0.04 5.49 -3.30
CA ARG A 110 0.20 5.44 -1.85
C ARG A 110 -1.08 4.96 -1.17
N LEU A 111 -1.01 3.86 -0.43
CA LEU A 111 -2.21 3.25 0.13
C LEU A 111 -1.98 2.66 1.53
N THR A 112 -2.84 3.03 2.47
CA THR A 112 -2.95 2.35 3.77
C THR A 112 -4.18 1.45 3.79
N VAL A 113 -3.93 0.15 3.93
CA VAL A 113 -4.96 -0.88 4.00
C VAL A 113 -5.50 -0.96 5.44
N ALA A 114 -6.69 -0.40 5.67
CA ALA A 114 -7.39 -0.40 6.97
C ALA A 114 -8.72 -1.20 6.98
N GLY A 115 -9.17 -1.64 5.81
CA GLY A 115 -10.42 -2.39 5.60
C GLY A 115 -10.32 -3.31 4.39
N ARG A 116 -11.47 -3.74 3.84
CA ARG A 116 -11.46 -4.55 2.61
C ARG A 116 -11.01 -3.69 1.44
N VAL A 117 -10.03 -4.14 0.68
CA VAL A 117 -9.54 -3.40 -0.49
C VAL A 117 -9.56 -4.30 -1.71
N LYS A 118 -10.19 -3.81 -2.77
CA LYS A 118 -10.09 -4.36 -4.12
C LYS A 118 -9.40 -3.34 -5.02
N LEU A 119 -8.34 -3.75 -5.67
CA LEU A 119 -7.64 -2.97 -6.69
C LEU A 119 -7.83 -3.67 -8.03
N ASP A 120 -8.31 -2.94 -9.04
CA ASP A 120 -8.25 -3.41 -10.41
C ASP A 120 -6.82 -3.28 -10.96
N ALA A 121 -6.53 -3.91 -12.09
CA ALA A 121 -5.20 -3.90 -12.69
C ALA A 121 -4.73 -2.46 -13.01
N MET A 122 -3.50 -2.14 -12.60
CA MET A 122 -2.84 -0.85 -12.85
C MET A 122 -1.60 -1.07 -13.75
N PRO A 123 -1.77 -1.27 -15.07
CA PRO A 123 -0.68 -1.69 -15.96
C PRO A 123 0.46 -0.66 -16.10
N PHE A 124 0.18 0.61 -15.80
CA PHE A 124 1.14 1.72 -15.86
C PHE A 124 1.79 2.06 -14.51
N LEU A 125 1.46 1.32 -13.45
CA LEU A 125 1.98 1.57 -12.12
C LEU A 125 3.51 1.48 -12.11
N SER A 126 4.18 2.57 -11.73
CA SER A 126 5.63 2.63 -11.65
C SER A 126 6.13 2.61 -10.21
N ARG A 127 5.42 3.30 -9.30
CA ARG A 127 5.78 3.42 -7.89
C ARG A 127 4.57 3.09 -7.04
N ALA A 128 4.77 2.26 -6.02
CA ALA A 128 3.74 1.96 -5.05
C ALA A 128 4.32 1.94 -3.65
N TRP A 129 3.61 2.60 -2.74
CA TRP A 129 3.81 2.54 -1.31
C TRP A 129 2.55 1.96 -0.69
N VAL A 130 2.68 0.89 0.09
CA VAL A 130 1.55 0.21 0.71
C VAL A 130 1.86 -0.09 2.17
N ASN A 131 1.00 0.36 3.07
CA ASN A 131 1.04 0.02 4.48
C ASN A 131 -0.19 -0.82 4.86
N ILE A 132 0.00 -1.98 5.48
CA ILE A 132 -1.11 -2.84 5.91
C ILE A 132 -1.33 -2.69 7.42
N SER A 133 -2.36 -1.95 7.80
CA SER A 133 -2.67 -1.63 9.19
C SER A 133 -3.61 -2.64 9.85
N GLY A 134 -3.45 -2.84 11.17
CA GLY A 134 -4.41 -3.57 12.00
C GLY A 134 -4.65 -5.04 11.59
N ASP A 135 -5.94 -5.40 11.47
CA ASP A 135 -6.44 -6.71 11.02
C ASP A 135 -6.70 -6.76 9.50
N GLY A 136 -6.19 -5.78 8.74
CA GLY A 136 -6.51 -5.55 7.32
C GLY A 136 -6.34 -6.78 6.43
N VAL A 137 -5.48 -7.71 6.81
CA VAL A 137 -5.28 -8.99 6.11
C VAL A 137 -6.49 -9.93 6.18
N ASN A 138 -7.20 -10.01 7.31
CA ASN A 138 -8.44 -10.80 7.40
C ASN A 138 -9.59 -10.16 6.60
N ARG A 139 -9.35 -9.00 5.99
CA ARG A 139 -10.33 -8.18 5.29
C ARG A 139 -10.00 -8.05 3.81
N LEU A 140 -8.84 -8.53 3.33
CA LEU A 140 -8.60 -8.64 1.89
C LEU A 140 -9.59 -9.65 1.30
N ALA A 141 -10.13 -9.32 0.12
CA ALA A 141 -11.14 -10.15 -0.53
C ALA A 141 -10.55 -11.54 -0.88
N PRO A 142 -11.37 -12.60 -0.95
CA PRO A 142 -10.88 -13.97 -1.24
C PRO A 142 -10.10 -14.11 -2.56
N ASP A 143 -10.23 -13.13 -3.46
CA ASP A 143 -9.45 -13.00 -4.69
C ASP A 143 -8.16 -12.18 -4.46
N GLU A 144 -7.39 -12.47 -3.40
CA GLU A 144 -6.14 -11.77 -3.01
C GLU A 144 -5.13 -11.56 -4.16
N HIS A 145 -5.23 -12.38 -5.20
CA HIS A 145 -4.52 -12.22 -6.47
C HIS A 145 -4.79 -10.89 -7.17
N GLY A 146 -5.98 -10.30 -7.01
CA GLY A 146 -6.31 -8.98 -7.55
C GLY A 146 -5.47 -7.87 -6.93
N PHE A 147 -5.27 -7.91 -5.61
CA PHE A 147 -4.49 -6.90 -4.90
C PHE A 147 -3.01 -6.93 -5.33
N LEU A 148 -2.37 -8.09 -5.25
CA LEU A 148 -0.97 -8.20 -5.68
C LEU A 148 -0.81 -8.09 -7.20
N GLY A 149 -1.80 -8.55 -7.96
CA GLY A 149 -1.86 -8.40 -9.41
C GLY A 149 -1.86 -6.93 -9.82
N ALA A 150 -2.60 -6.07 -9.13
CA ALA A 150 -2.59 -4.63 -9.35
C ALA A 150 -1.19 -4.01 -9.11
N LEU A 151 -0.44 -4.53 -8.12
CA LEU A 151 0.90 -4.05 -7.78
C LEU A 151 2.01 -4.64 -8.67
N SER A 152 1.74 -5.73 -9.39
CA SER A 152 2.74 -6.51 -10.15
C SER A 152 3.48 -5.73 -11.25
N SER A 153 2.90 -4.63 -11.73
CA SER A 153 3.51 -3.78 -12.75
C SER A 153 4.52 -2.76 -12.18
N ALA A 154 4.57 -2.57 -10.86
CA ALA A 154 5.43 -1.57 -10.21
C ALA A 154 6.92 -1.82 -10.47
N GLN A 155 7.66 -0.74 -10.72
CA GLN A 155 9.13 -0.76 -10.79
C GLN A 155 9.77 -0.55 -9.41
N HIS A 156 9.12 0.24 -8.56
CA HIS A 156 9.53 0.52 -7.20
C HIS A 156 8.35 0.22 -6.26
N LEU A 157 8.56 -0.68 -5.32
CA LEU A 157 7.54 -1.10 -4.38
C LEU A 157 8.07 -0.95 -2.96
N GLU A 158 7.35 -0.19 -2.13
CA GLU A 158 7.56 -0.10 -0.69
C GLU A 158 6.39 -0.75 0.02
N LEU A 159 6.66 -1.76 0.84
CA LEU A 159 5.65 -2.49 1.60
C LEU A 159 5.96 -2.42 3.09
N PHE A 160 4.94 -2.09 3.86
CA PHE A 160 4.98 -2.03 5.32
C PHE A 160 3.94 -3.01 5.87
N ARG A 161 4.31 -3.77 6.92
CA ARG A 161 3.44 -4.73 7.61
C ARG A 161 2.82 -5.80 6.69
N PHE A 162 3.56 -6.20 5.66
CA PHE A 162 3.11 -7.10 4.59
C PHE A 162 3.10 -8.59 4.97
N ASP A 163 3.76 -8.92 6.07
CA ASP A 163 3.92 -10.29 6.56
C ASP A 163 2.62 -11.09 6.70
N SER A 164 1.54 -10.41 7.08
CA SER A 164 0.25 -11.01 7.28
C SER A 164 -0.39 -11.43 5.94
N LEU A 165 -0.19 -10.66 4.85
CA LEU A 165 -0.74 -10.99 3.53
C LEU A 165 -0.16 -12.30 2.99
N LEU A 166 1.13 -12.52 3.23
CA LEU A 166 1.81 -13.75 2.83
C LEU A 166 1.29 -14.98 3.57
N GLN A 167 0.86 -14.84 4.82
CA GLN A 167 0.25 -15.96 5.54
C GLN A 167 -1.03 -16.45 4.86
N VAL A 168 -1.85 -15.54 4.32
CA VAL A 168 -3.10 -15.92 3.66
C VAL A 168 -2.84 -16.57 2.31
N MET A 169 -1.94 -15.99 1.51
CA MET A 169 -1.51 -16.59 0.24
C MET A 169 -1.01 -18.04 0.41
N LYS A 170 -0.36 -18.33 1.54
CA LYS A 170 0.18 -19.67 1.84
C LYS A 170 -0.88 -20.69 2.25
N GLN A 171 -1.99 -20.23 2.81
CA GLN A 171 -3.11 -21.11 3.15
C GLN A 171 -3.90 -21.54 1.90
N ASN A 172 -3.68 -20.88 0.76
CA ASN A 172 -4.32 -21.19 -0.51
C ASN A 172 -3.30 -21.40 -1.65
N PRO A 173 -2.53 -22.50 -1.64
CA PRO A 173 -1.42 -22.74 -2.58
C PRO A 173 -1.84 -23.11 -4.01
N ALA A 174 -3.14 -23.12 -4.33
CA ALA A 174 -3.66 -23.56 -5.62
C ALA A 174 -3.33 -22.62 -6.79
N THR A 175 -2.75 -21.45 -6.52
CA THR A 175 -2.50 -20.38 -7.49
C THR A 175 -1.07 -19.88 -7.36
N GLU A 176 -0.30 -20.01 -8.44
CA GLU A 176 0.97 -19.31 -8.57
C GLU A 176 0.72 -17.80 -8.41
N GLY A 177 1.47 -17.15 -7.51
CA GLY A 177 1.33 -15.70 -7.26
C GLY A 177 1.70 -14.87 -8.49
N PRO A 178 1.37 -13.56 -8.52
CA PRO A 178 1.72 -12.71 -9.65
C PRO A 178 3.25 -12.55 -9.79
N ILE A 179 3.72 -12.53 -11.04
CA ILE A 179 5.12 -12.27 -11.38
C ILE A 179 5.35 -10.76 -11.39
N PHE A 180 6.31 -10.29 -10.60
CA PHE A 180 6.77 -8.90 -10.52
C PHE A 180 7.87 -8.63 -11.55
N GLY A 181 7.54 -8.83 -12.84
CA GLY A 181 8.52 -8.80 -13.93
C GLY A 181 9.20 -7.44 -14.16
N LYS A 182 8.58 -6.33 -13.73
CA LYS A 182 9.14 -4.97 -13.90
C LYS A 182 9.84 -4.44 -12.65
N LEU A 183 9.75 -5.17 -11.53
CA LEU A 183 10.20 -4.69 -10.23
C LEU A 183 11.73 -4.63 -10.18
N LYS A 184 12.27 -3.42 -9.98
CA LYS A 184 13.71 -3.14 -9.88
C LYS A 184 14.13 -2.87 -8.44
N SER A 185 13.26 -2.24 -7.66
CA SER A 185 13.52 -1.89 -6.26
C SER A 185 12.38 -2.34 -5.37
N LEU A 186 12.72 -3.10 -4.33
CA LEU A 186 11.81 -3.51 -3.28
C LEU A 186 12.31 -3.00 -1.94
N TYR A 187 11.42 -2.32 -1.22
CA TYR A 187 11.63 -1.91 0.16
C TYR A 187 10.60 -2.63 1.02
N LEU A 188 11.07 -3.34 2.05
CA LEU A 188 10.23 -3.97 3.07
C LEU A 188 10.54 -3.31 4.41
N GLY A 189 9.54 -2.62 4.96
CA GLY A 189 9.63 -1.95 6.26
C GLY A 189 8.63 -2.50 7.27
N GLU A 190 8.81 -2.12 8.53
CA GLU A 190 7.86 -2.33 9.63
C GLU A 190 7.15 -3.69 9.58
N TRP A 191 7.82 -4.78 9.95
CA TRP A 191 7.19 -6.10 10.06
C TRP A 191 6.84 -6.44 11.51
N LEU A 192 5.72 -7.14 11.71
CA LEU A 192 5.19 -7.48 13.05
C LEU A 192 5.42 -8.93 13.49
N VAL A 193 6.13 -9.74 12.69
CA VAL A 193 6.27 -11.19 12.92
C VAL A 193 7.70 -11.61 13.11
N ALA A 194 7.83 -12.82 13.68
CA ALA A 194 9.07 -13.53 13.86
C ALA A 194 9.67 -14.09 12.56
N ASP A 195 8.93 -14.23 11.45
CA ASP A 195 9.43 -14.82 10.18
C ASP A 195 9.36 -13.81 9.01
N PHE A 196 10.41 -12.99 8.87
CA PHE A 196 10.59 -12.09 7.73
C PHE A 196 11.33 -12.76 6.55
N TYR A 197 11.87 -13.97 6.74
CA TYR A 197 12.57 -14.72 5.69
C TYR A 197 11.65 -15.05 4.52
N GLN A 198 10.41 -15.43 4.84
CA GLN A 198 9.45 -15.87 3.85
C GLN A 198 8.99 -14.78 2.85
N PRO A 199 8.63 -13.55 3.29
CA PRO A 199 8.40 -12.44 2.38
C PRO A 199 9.52 -12.23 1.37
N VAL A 200 10.76 -12.25 1.86
CA VAL A 200 11.95 -12.07 1.02
C VAL A 200 12.05 -13.21 0.00
N ALA A 201 11.90 -14.46 0.43
CA ALA A 201 11.94 -15.62 -0.46
C ALA A 201 10.86 -15.56 -1.55
N TYR A 202 9.64 -15.12 -1.22
CA TYR A 202 8.55 -14.95 -2.18
C TYR A 202 8.95 -13.95 -3.28
N PHE A 203 9.34 -12.72 -2.90
CA PHE A 203 9.70 -11.71 -3.90
C PHE A 203 10.93 -12.06 -4.71
N LEU A 204 11.94 -12.70 -4.12
CA LEU A 204 13.10 -13.17 -4.87
C LEU A 204 12.74 -14.21 -5.93
N ASN A 205 11.72 -15.04 -5.69
CA ASN A 205 11.25 -15.99 -6.70
C ASN A 205 10.34 -15.33 -7.75
N GLN A 206 9.57 -14.30 -7.38
CA GLN A 206 8.57 -13.67 -8.25
C GLN A 206 9.08 -12.41 -8.97
N ALA A 207 10.22 -11.85 -8.59
CA ALA A 207 10.80 -10.62 -9.15
C ALA A 207 12.16 -10.91 -9.83
N PRO A 208 12.18 -11.44 -11.07
CA PRO A 208 13.41 -11.85 -11.74
C PRO A 208 14.38 -10.69 -12.02
N ASN A 209 13.86 -9.46 -12.15
CA ASN A 209 14.63 -8.25 -12.50
C ASN A 209 14.95 -7.37 -11.27
N LEU A 210 14.80 -7.91 -10.05
CA LEU A 210 15.06 -7.15 -8.84
C LEU A 210 16.55 -6.83 -8.70
N ALA A 211 16.87 -5.54 -8.70
CA ALA A 211 18.24 -5.02 -8.58
C ALA A 211 18.55 -4.49 -7.18
N SER A 212 17.55 -4.00 -6.45
CA SER A 212 17.70 -3.39 -5.13
C SER A 212 16.70 -3.98 -4.15
N LEU A 213 17.18 -4.51 -3.03
CA LEU A 213 16.37 -4.98 -1.91
C LEU A 213 16.80 -4.27 -0.62
N ILE A 214 15.86 -3.55 0.00
CA ILE A 214 16.06 -2.90 1.29
C ILE A 214 15.12 -3.52 2.31
N LEU A 215 15.68 -4.01 3.41
CA LEU A 215 14.94 -4.47 4.58
C LEU A 215 15.26 -3.52 5.74
N ASP A 216 14.24 -2.86 6.30
CA ASP A 216 14.45 -1.83 7.31
C ASP A 216 13.43 -1.88 8.46
N THR A 217 13.91 -2.25 9.64
CA THR A 217 13.10 -2.29 10.86
C THR A 217 13.00 -0.96 11.60
N LEU A 218 13.74 0.08 11.20
CA LEU A 218 13.70 1.40 11.85
C LEU A 218 12.57 2.26 11.34
N LYS A 219 12.35 2.27 10.02
CA LYS A 219 11.39 3.15 9.40
C LYS A 219 9.98 2.64 9.73
N ALA A 220 9.40 3.18 10.80
CA ALA A 220 7.97 3.13 11.01
C ALA A 220 7.29 3.90 9.86
N CYS A 221 6.13 3.42 9.44
CA CYS A 221 5.23 4.20 8.61
C CYS A 221 4.99 5.57 9.26
N GLU A 222 5.08 6.65 8.47
CA GLU A 222 4.95 8.05 8.94
C GLU A 222 3.62 8.32 9.66
N GLU A 223 2.60 7.47 9.45
CA GLU A 223 1.30 7.52 10.13
C GLU A 223 1.39 7.28 11.66
N ASN A 224 2.45 6.63 12.14
CA ASN A 224 2.63 6.27 13.56
C ASN A 224 3.50 7.26 14.35
N ALA A 225 3.82 8.44 13.81
CA ALA A 225 4.54 9.50 14.51
C ALA A 225 3.67 10.11 15.65
N GLY A 226 3.44 9.34 16.71
CA GLY A 226 2.66 9.73 17.89
C GLY A 226 1.96 8.57 18.61
N LEU A 227 1.79 7.41 17.97
CA LEU A 227 1.19 6.22 18.59
C LEU A 227 2.18 5.06 18.47
N LEU A 228 2.93 4.83 19.54
CA LEU A 228 3.65 3.58 19.75
C LEU A 228 2.61 2.46 19.88
N VAL A 229 2.13 1.93 18.77
CA VAL A 229 1.34 0.69 18.79
C VAL A 229 2.26 -0.39 19.34
N PRO A 230 1.91 -1.04 20.47
CA PRO A 230 2.74 -2.09 21.02
C PRO A 230 2.97 -3.16 19.97
N ARG A 231 4.20 -3.67 19.87
CA ARG A 231 4.50 -4.93 19.18
C ARG A 231 3.67 -6.04 19.86
N GLN A 232 2.43 -6.24 19.43
CA GLN A 232 1.65 -7.37 19.90
C GLN A 232 2.20 -8.61 19.22
N ALA A 233 2.95 -9.40 20.00
CA ALA A 233 3.39 -10.72 19.61
C ALA A 233 2.16 -11.64 19.54
N SER A 234 1.57 -11.76 18.35
CA SER A 234 0.69 -12.87 18.04
C SER A 234 1.55 -14.13 17.86
N LEU A 235 1.80 -14.82 18.98
CA LEU A 235 2.28 -16.20 19.01
C LEU A 235 1.23 -17.12 18.37
N ARG A 236 1.24 -17.24 17.04
CA ARG A 236 0.61 -18.38 16.36
C ARG A 236 1.72 -19.31 15.89
N LYS A 237 1.67 -20.57 16.33
CA LYS A 237 2.61 -21.64 15.97
C LYS A 237 2.77 -21.72 14.46
N GLU A 238 4.02 -21.74 14.01
CA GLU A 238 4.36 -21.95 12.59
C GLU A 238 4.02 -23.38 12.15
N PRO A 239 3.25 -23.57 11.07
CA PRO A 239 3.38 -24.78 10.28
C PRO A 239 4.75 -24.77 9.59
N ASN A 240 5.52 -25.84 9.77
CA ASN A 240 6.87 -26.01 9.24
C ASN A 240 6.80 -26.38 7.74
N TYR A 241 6.72 -25.40 6.84
CA TYR A 241 6.77 -25.63 5.40
C TYR A 241 8.08 -25.11 4.79
N LYS A 242 8.79 -25.99 4.09
CA LYS A 242 9.94 -25.62 3.26
C LYS A 242 9.41 -25.03 1.94
N LEU A 243 9.46 -23.72 1.81
CA LEU A 243 9.22 -23.07 0.51
C LEU A 243 10.33 -23.53 -0.45
N LYS A 244 9.97 -24.31 -1.48
CA LYS A 244 10.92 -24.75 -2.50
C LYS A 244 11.34 -23.52 -3.30
N LEU A 245 12.56 -23.09 -3.06
CA LEU A 245 13.17 -21.95 -3.71
C LEU A 245 13.61 -22.36 -5.13
N ALA A 246 13.00 -21.77 -6.16
CA ALA A 246 13.39 -21.99 -7.56
C ALA A 246 14.77 -21.41 -7.84
N SER A 247 15.61 -22.06 -8.66
CA SER A 247 17.03 -21.72 -8.91
C SER A 247 17.29 -20.40 -9.65
N ALA A 248 16.35 -19.45 -9.68
CA ALA A 248 16.50 -18.17 -10.35
C ALA A 248 17.56 -17.31 -9.63
N SER A 249 18.65 -17.00 -10.33
CA SER A 249 19.60 -15.98 -9.90
C SER A 249 18.93 -14.62 -10.07
N THR A 250 18.56 -13.96 -8.99
CA THR A 250 18.25 -12.54 -9.08
C THR A 250 19.56 -11.81 -9.34
N GLY A 251 19.63 -10.99 -10.39
CA GLY A 251 20.77 -10.12 -10.67
C GLY A 251 20.88 -8.98 -9.65
N LEU A 252 20.69 -9.30 -8.36
CA LEU A 252 20.57 -8.35 -7.26
C LEU A 252 21.89 -7.59 -7.15
N GLU A 253 21.84 -6.27 -7.27
CA GLU A 253 23.02 -5.42 -7.22
C GLU A 253 23.23 -4.91 -5.80
N MET A 254 22.16 -4.46 -5.15
CA MET A 254 22.19 -3.89 -3.82
C MET A 254 21.28 -4.66 -2.87
N LEU A 255 21.85 -4.99 -1.71
CA LEU A 255 21.12 -5.47 -0.55
C LEU A 255 21.46 -4.61 0.67
N ARG A 256 20.46 -3.92 1.21
CA ARG A 256 20.60 -3.14 2.45
C ARG A 256 19.74 -3.75 3.55
N LEU A 257 20.36 -4.01 4.69
CA LEU A 257 19.76 -4.59 5.87
C LEU A 257 19.93 -3.64 7.05
N ARG A 258 18.82 -3.07 7.53
CA ARG A 258 18.77 -2.22 8.72
C ARG A 258 17.95 -2.96 9.78
N ILE A 259 18.62 -3.62 10.71
CA ILE A 259 18.01 -4.59 11.63
C ILE A 259 18.37 -4.26 13.08
N SER A 260 17.38 -4.27 13.97
CA SER A 260 17.60 -4.11 15.42
C SER A 260 18.31 -5.31 16.02
N LYS A 261 19.26 -5.07 16.92
CA LYS A 261 20.01 -6.12 17.64
C LYS A 261 19.08 -6.82 18.67
N GLY A 262 18.37 -7.87 18.25
CA GLY A 262 17.36 -8.55 19.08
C GLY A 262 17.07 -10.01 18.72
N HIS A 263 15.82 -10.46 18.95
CA HIS A 263 15.32 -11.85 18.79
C HIS A 263 15.41 -12.45 17.37
N ASP A 264 15.89 -11.68 16.39
CA ASP A 264 15.80 -11.96 14.95
C ASP A 264 17.04 -12.70 14.38
N ALA A 265 18.00 -13.11 15.23
CA ALA A 265 19.28 -13.70 14.81
C ALA A 265 19.15 -15.02 14.04
N ALA A 266 18.15 -15.85 14.37
CA ALA A 266 17.89 -17.12 13.70
C ALA A 266 17.36 -16.89 12.27
N GLU A 267 16.41 -15.99 12.09
CA GLU A 267 15.89 -15.62 10.77
C GLU A 267 16.94 -14.92 9.92
N PHE A 268 17.78 -14.07 10.53
CA PHE A 268 18.90 -13.49 9.83
C PHE A 268 19.84 -14.56 9.26
N SER A 269 20.04 -15.66 10.01
CA SER A 269 20.85 -16.77 9.56
C SER A 269 20.21 -17.51 8.37
N LYS A 270 18.90 -17.73 8.39
CA LYS A 270 18.15 -18.29 7.24
C LYS A 270 18.24 -17.38 6.01
N MET A 271 18.02 -16.09 6.19
CA MET A 271 18.13 -15.09 5.12
C MET A 271 19.54 -15.05 4.55
N ARG A 272 20.57 -15.05 5.41
CA ARG A 272 21.97 -15.09 4.97
C ARG A 272 22.27 -16.34 4.12
N GLY A 273 21.72 -17.50 4.49
CA GLY A 273 21.81 -18.72 3.68
C GLY A 273 21.22 -18.52 2.29
N LEU A 274 19.97 -18.06 2.22
CA LEU A 274 19.26 -17.82 0.96
C LEU A 274 19.96 -16.79 0.07
N LEU A 275 20.51 -15.73 0.65
CA LEU A 275 21.25 -14.70 -0.09
C LEU A 275 22.58 -15.21 -0.64
N LYS A 276 23.32 -16.01 0.16
CA LYS A 276 24.57 -16.66 -0.26
C LYS A 276 24.35 -17.62 -1.42
N GLU A 277 23.25 -18.36 -1.41
CA GLU A 277 22.95 -19.37 -2.42
C GLU A 277 22.49 -18.75 -3.75
N LYS A 278 21.77 -17.61 -3.72
CA LYS A 278 21.06 -17.13 -4.91
C LYS A 278 21.46 -15.79 -5.49
N THR A 279 21.82 -14.84 -4.64
CA THR A 279 21.73 -13.43 -5.03
C THR A 279 23.09 -12.76 -5.22
N LYS A 280 24.16 -13.28 -4.58
CA LYS A 280 25.54 -12.75 -4.61
C LYS A 280 25.59 -11.24 -4.91
N PRO A 281 25.03 -10.39 -4.03
CA PRO A 281 24.88 -8.97 -4.32
C PRO A 281 26.23 -8.29 -4.51
N LYS A 282 26.29 -7.28 -5.39
CA LYS A 282 27.50 -6.47 -5.61
C LYS A 282 27.83 -5.63 -4.37
N GLU A 283 26.80 -5.09 -3.73
CA GLU A 283 26.90 -4.30 -2.52
C GLU A 283 25.99 -4.88 -1.43
N MET A 284 26.56 -5.12 -0.25
CA MET A 284 25.82 -5.59 0.92
C MET A 284 26.14 -4.70 2.13
N GLU A 285 25.13 -3.99 2.61
CA GLU A 285 25.23 -3.12 3.79
C GLU A 285 24.37 -3.70 4.92
N VAL A 286 24.98 -3.88 6.10
CA VAL A 286 24.29 -4.33 7.31
C VAL A 286 24.50 -3.33 8.42
N ILE A 287 23.43 -2.63 8.79
CA ILE A 287 23.42 -1.63 9.86
C ILE A 287 22.70 -2.25 11.06
N TRP A 288 23.43 -2.35 12.18
CA TRP A 288 22.91 -2.77 13.47
C TRP A 288 22.66 -1.57 14.36
N PHE A 289 21.56 -1.58 15.11
CA PHE A 289 21.20 -0.58 16.11
C PHE A 289 20.54 -1.27 17.31
#